data_AF-A0A551Y7J7-F1
#
_entry.id   AF-A0A551Y7J7-F1
#
_cell.length_a   1.000
_cell.length_b   1.000
_cell.length_c   1.000
_cell.angle_alpha   90.00
_cell.angle_beta   90.00
_cell.angle_gamma   90.00
#
_symmetry.space_group_name_H-M   'P 1'
#
loop_
_entity.id
_entity.type
_entity.pdbx_description
1 polymer ?
#
loop_
_entity_poly.entity_id
_entity_poly.type
_entity_poly.pdbx_seq_one_letter_code
_entity_poly.pdbx_strand_id
1 'polypeptide(L)' 'MSQWSSTKAKQVLKSLKSIGWKIKRQTSSHKILERSGCNDVVFAFHDGDDSNNC' A
#
# COMPACT_ATOMS: atom_id res chain seq x y z
N MET A 1 -15.96 12.14 0.85
CA MET A 1 -15.50 12.11 -0.57
C MET A 1 -13.98 12.23 -0.55
N SER A 2 -13.13 11.28 -0.89
CA SER A 2 -13.29 9.94 -1.45
C SER A 2 -12.49 8.99 -0.57
N GLN A 3 -13.20 8.27 0.30
CA GLN A 3 -12.66 7.24 1.18
C GLN A 3 -12.33 6.02 0.32
N TRP A 4 -11.32 6.15 -0.55
CA TRP A 4 -10.89 5.09 -1.45
C TRP A 4 -10.02 4.10 -0.66
N SER A 5 -10.72 3.37 0.21
CA SER A 5 -10.51 1.98 0.51
C SER A 5 -9.08 1.60 0.92
N SER A 6 -8.69 1.93 2.14
CA SER A 6 -7.57 1.24 2.82
C SER A 6 -7.71 -0.30 2.74
N THR A 7 -8.93 -0.81 2.62
CA THR A 7 -9.25 -2.22 2.30
C THR A 7 -8.73 -2.68 0.92
N LYS A 8 -8.86 -1.86 -0.13
CA LYS A 8 -8.30 -2.16 -1.47
C LYS A 8 -6.78 -2.04 -1.47
N ALA A 9 -6.22 -1.09 -0.72
CA ALA A 9 -4.77 -0.95 -0.57
C ALA A 9 -4.13 -2.21 0.04
N LYS A 10 -4.75 -2.80 1.07
CA LYS A 10 -4.32 -4.10 1.65
C LYS A 10 -4.40 -5.24 0.63
N GLN A 11 -5.47 -5.30 -0.18
CA GLN A 11 -5.59 -6.31 -1.25
C GLN A 11 -4.52 -6.15 -2.33
N VAL A 12 -4.29 -4.93 -2.81
CA VAL A 12 -3.25 -4.64 -3.82
C VAL A 12 -1.87 -5.00 -3.28
N LEU A 13 -1.57 -4.64 -2.02
CA LEU A 13 -0.30 -5.02 -1.39
C LEU A 13 -0.15 -6.55 -1.29
N LYS A 14 -1.22 -7.28 -0.99
CA LYS A 14 -1.20 -8.75 -0.95
C LYS A 14 -0.92 -9.35 -2.33
N SER A 15 -1.55 -8.82 -3.39
CA SER A 15 -1.28 -9.26 -4.76
C SER A 15 0.14 -8.92 -5.20
N LEU A 16 0.65 -7.73 -4.88
CA LEU A 16 2.02 -7.32 -5.21
C LEU A 16 3.05 -8.22 -4.51
N LYS A 17 2.86 -8.53 -3.23
CA LYS A 17 3.69 -9.51 -2.51
C LYS A 17 3.64 -10.89 -3.19
N SER A 18 2.47 -11.34 -3.65
CA SER A 18 2.32 -12.61 -4.35
C SER A 18 3.01 -12.64 -5.72
N ILE A 19 3.12 -11.51 -6.40
CA ILE A 19 3.86 -11.36 -7.67
C ILE A 19 5.39 -11.34 -7.43
N GLY A 20 5.83 -11.23 -6.17
CA GLY A 20 7.24 -11.16 -5.78
C GLY A 20 7.77 -9.74 -5.59
N TRP A 21 6.90 -8.74 -5.49
CA TRP A 21 7.32 -7.39 -5.10
C TRP A 21 7.73 -7.36 -3.63
N LYS A 22 8.85 -6.70 -3.34
CA LYS A 22 9.40 -6.54 -2.01
C LYS A 22 9.30 -5.09 -1.56
N ILE A 23 9.06 -4.88 -0.27
CA ILE A 23 9.08 -3.52 0.29
C ILE A 23 10.54 -3.12 0.49
N LYS A 24 11.01 -2.16 -0.31
CA LYS A 24 12.34 -1.54 -0.18
C LYS A 24 12.38 -0.59 1.00
N ARG A 25 11.33 0.22 1.14
CA ARG A 25 11.23 1.26 2.17
C ARG A 25 9.79 1.47 2.57
N GLN A 26 9.54 1.80 3.82
CA GLN A 26 8.23 2.25 4.27
C GLN A 26 8.35 3.52 5.10
N THR A 27 7.43 4.44 4.87
CA THR A 27 7.19 5.61 5.71
C THR A 27 5.79 5.48 6.31
N SER A 28 5.43 6.38 7.22
CA SER A 28 4.09 6.44 7.83
C SER A 28 2.96 6.63 6.81
N SER A 29 3.23 7.16 5.60
CA SER A 29 2.21 7.54 4.61
C SER A 29 2.34 6.82 3.24
N HIS A 30 3.48 6.18 2.95
CA HIS A 30 3.69 5.41 1.72
C HIS A 30 4.76 4.32 1.90
N LYS A 31 4.70 3.30 1.04
CA LYS A 31 5.62 2.17 0.96
C LYS A 31 6.23 2.19 -0.43
N ILE A 32 7.54 2.08 -0.52
CA ILE A 32 8.26 1.89 -1.76
C ILE A 32 8.44 0.40 -1.97
N LEU A 33 7.98 -0.07 -3.12
CA LEU A 33 8.09 -1.44 -3.57
C LEU A 33 9.16 -1.52 -4.67
N GLU A 34 10.00 -2.53 -4.58
CA GLU A 34 10.98 -2.86 -5.60
C GLU A 34 10.75 -4.28 -6.12
N ARG A 35 11.12 -4.48 -7.38
CA ARG A 35 11.17 -5.80 -8.00
C ARG A 35 12.40 -5.85 -8.89
N SER A 36 13.13 -6.96 -8.82
CA SER A 36 14.31 -7.19 -9.65
C SER A 36 13.93 -7.09 -11.14
N GLY A 37 14.44 -6.04 -11.81
CA GLY A 37 14.15 -5.74 -13.21
C GLY A 37 13.01 -4.73 -13.45
N CYS A 38 12.43 -4.12 -12.41
CA CYS A 38 11.45 -3.03 -12.53
C CYS A 38 11.87 -1.80 -11.72
N ASN A 39 11.38 -0.63 -12.10
CA ASN A 39 11.61 0.61 -11.35
C ASN A 39 10.92 0.57 -9.97
N ASP A 40 11.49 1.30 -9.03
CA ASP A 40 10.91 1.48 -7.69
C ASP A 40 9.52 2.14 -7.79
N VAL A 41 8.50 1.50 -7.22
CA VAL A 41 7.12 2.00 -7.24
C VAL A 41 6.77 2.54 -5.85
N VAL A 42 6.29 3.79 -5.80
CA VAL A 42 5.81 4.42 -4.56
C VAL A 42 4.31 4.15 -4.40
N PHE A 43 3.95 3.53 -3.28
CA PHE A 43 2.59 3.14 -2.94
C PHE A 43 2.10 3.90 -1.70
N ALA A 44 1.24 4.91 -1.88
CA ALA A 44 0.69 5.69 -0.78
C ALA A 44 -0.50 5.00 -0.09
N PHE A 45 -0.45 4.95 1.24
CA PHE A 45 -1.57 4.52 2.10
C PHE A 45 -1.70 5.54 3.23
N HIS A 46 -2.89 6.08 3.42
CA HIS A 46 -3.21 6.81 4.64
C HIS A 46 -3.81 5.81 5.63
N ASP A 47 -3.07 5.55 6.70
CA ASP A 47 -3.59 4.90 7.91
C ASP A 47 -4.34 5.99 8.72
N GLY A 48 -5.45 6.45 8.15
CA GLY A 48 -6.39 7.33 8.83
C GLY A 48 -7.45 6.43 9.46
N ASP A 49 -7.23 6.04 10.70
CA ASP A 49 -8.30 5.70 11.62
C ASP A 49 -9.25 6.91 11.69
N ASP A 50 -10.45 6.78 11.14
CA ASP A 50 -11.67 7.40 11.66
C ASP A 50 -12.92 6.82 10.96
N SER A 51 -13.98 6.64 11.77
CA SER A 51 -15.37 6.28 11.46
C SER A 51 -15.63 4.79 11.10
N ASN A 52 -16.29 3.97 11.92
CA ASN A 52 -17.50 4.27 12.68
C ASN A 52 -17.60 3.47 13.99
N ASN A 53 -17.73 4.23 15.07
CA ASN A 53 -18.59 3.91 16.21
C ASN A 53 -19.95 3.37 15.70
N CYS A 54 -20.36 2.22 16.22
CA CYS A 54 -21.76 1.80 16.23
C CYS A 54 -22.28 2.12 17.63
#